data_AF-A0A1D6EZR8-F1
#
_entry.id   AF-A0A1D6EZR8-F1
#
_cell.length_a   1.000
_cell.length_b   1.000
_cell.length_c   1.000
_cell.angle_alpha   90.00
_cell.angle_beta   90.00
_cell.angle_gamma   90.00
#
_symmetry.space_group_name_H-M   'P 1'
#
loop_
_entity.id
_entity.type
_entity.pdbx_description
1 polymer ?
#
loop_
_entity_poly.entity_id
_entity_poly.type
_entity_poly.pdbx_seq_one_letter_code
_entity_poly.pdbx_strand_id
1 'polypeptide(L)'
;MKGLFKTKPRTPVDIVRQTRECLVHLDLHSGSRSGDAKRDEKMTELSKNIRDMKSILYGNGESEPVTEACVQLTQEFFRENTLRLLIIHLPKLNLETRKDATQVVANLQRQQVSSKIVASEYLESNKDLLDILILGYENMDIALHYGAMLRECIRHQSIARYVLESEHMKKFFDYIQLPNFDIASDASATFKELLTRHKATVAEFLSNNYDWFFEEFNSRLLSSTNYITKRQAIKVLLPLY
;
A
#
# COMPACT_ATOMS: atom_id res chain seq x y z
N MET A 1 -29.22 -11.60 -39.59
CA MET A 1 -28.21 -12.23 -38.71
C MET A 1 -27.29 -11.14 -38.17
N LYS A 2 -27.52 -10.66 -36.94
CA LYS A 2 -26.54 -9.82 -36.25
C LYS A 2 -25.51 -10.76 -35.63
N GLY A 3 -24.36 -10.93 -36.29
CA GLY A 3 -23.24 -11.67 -35.72
C GLY A 3 -22.85 -11.02 -34.40
N LEU A 4 -23.03 -11.74 -33.29
CA LEU A 4 -22.43 -11.38 -32.01
C LEU A 4 -20.91 -11.40 -32.22
N PHE A 5 -20.31 -10.23 -32.42
CA PHE A 5 -18.87 -10.07 -32.21
C PHE A 5 -18.61 -10.38 -30.74
N LYS A 6 -18.18 -11.62 -30.44
CA LYS A 6 -17.61 -11.93 -29.13
C LYS A 6 -16.36 -11.06 -29.00
N THR A 7 -16.43 -10.04 -28.16
CA THR A 7 -15.28 -9.24 -27.79
C THR A 7 -14.19 -10.18 -27.28
N LYS A 8 -12.98 -10.05 -27.84
CA LYS A 8 -11.84 -10.87 -27.45
C LYS A 8 -11.65 -10.75 -25.93
N PRO A 9 -11.42 -11.87 -25.20
CA PRO A 9 -11.17 -11.79 -23.77
C PRO A 9 -9.97 -10.88 -23.51
N ARG A 10 -10.13 -9.96 -22.55
CA ARG A 10 -9.08 -9.01 -22.17
C ARG A 10 -7.93 -9.77 -21.50
N THR A 11 -6.70 -9.53 -21.96
CA THR A 11 -5.52 -10.11 -21.32
C THR A 11 -5.20 -9.40 -20.00
N PRO A 12 -4.38 -10.00 -19.11
CA PRO A 12 -3.94 -9.32 -17.89
C PRO A 12 -3.27 -7.97 -18.17
N VAL A 13 -2.49 -7.88 -19.26
CA VAL A 13 -1.85 -6.66 -19.74
C VAL A 13 -2.88 -5.60 -20.15
N ASP A 14 -3.90 -6.00 -20.91
CA ASP A 14 -4.96 -5.07 -21.34
C ASP A 14 -5.73 -4.48 -20.15
N ILE A 15 -6.01 -5.30 -19.12
CA ILE A 15 -6.71 -4.87 -17.91
C ILE A 15 -5.88 -3.81 -17.16
N VAL A 16 -4.57 -4.03 -17.01
CA VAL A 16 -3.69 -3.05 -16.35
C VAL A 16 -3.61 -1.75 -17.14
N ARG A 17 -3.50 -1.81 -18.47
CA ARG A 17 -3.45 -0.61 -19.32
C ARG A 17 -4.74 0.20 -19.24
N GLN A 18 -5.90 -0.47 -19.34
CA GLN A 18 -7.20 0.18 -19.18
C GLN A 18 -7.37 0.78 -17.77
N THR A 19 -6.87 0.11 -16.74
CA THR A 19 -6.83 0.65 -15.37
C THR A 19 -6.02 1.95 -15.33
N ARG A 20 -4.81 1.95 -15.92
CA ARG A 20 -3.95 3.13 -15.98
C ARG A 20 -4.60 4.28 -16.75
N GLU A 21 -5.22 4.00 -17.89
CA GLU A 21 -5.95 5.00 -18.69
C GLU A 21 -7.10 5.64 -17.90
N CYS A 22 -7.87 4.83 -17.16
CA CYS A 22 -8.92 5.36 -16.27
C CYS A 22 -8.35 6.27 -15.20
N LEU A 23 -7.26 5.84 -14.55
CA LEU A 23 -6.60 6.61 -13.50
C LEU A 23 -6.03 7.94 -14.04
N VAL A 24 -5.34 7.92 -15.18
CA VAL A 24 -4.81 9.13 -15.83
C VAL A 24 -5.94 10.10 -16.19
N HIS A 25 -7.06 9.59 -16.74
CA HIS A 25 -8.21 10.43 -17.04
C HIS A 25 -8.78 11.10 -15.77
N LEU A 26 -8.93 10.34 -14.69
CA LEU A 26 -9.41 10.86 -13.40
C LEU A 26 -8.45 11.86 -12.76
N ASP A 27 -7.15 11.72 -13.02
CA ASP A 27 -6.10 12.64 -12.55
C ASP A 27 -6.18 13.99 -13.27
N LEU A 28 -6.19 13.96 -14.60
CA LEU A 28 -6.23 15.17 -15.44
C LEU A 28 -7.51 16.01 -15.24
N HIS A 29 -8.60 15.39 -14.77
CA HIS A 29 -9.92 16.03 -14.65
C HIS A 29 -10.38 16.20 -13.19
N SER A 30 -9.47 16.12 -12.21
CA SER A 30 -9.83 16.11 -10.79
C SER A 30 -10.52 17.39 -10.27
N GLY A 31 -10.47 18.50 -11.03
CA GLY A 31 -11.07 19.79 -10.68
C GLY A 31 -12.15 20.30 -11.64
N SER A 32 -12.52 19.54 -12.67
CA SER A 32 -13.51 20.00 -13.66
C SER A 32 -14.94 19.62 -13.23
N ARG A 33 -15.83 20.62 -13.17
CA ARG A 33 -17.26 20.45 -12.87
C ARG A 33 -18.10 19.99 -14.07
N SER A 34 -17.52 19.90 -15.27
CA SER A 34 -18.26 19.70 -16.53
C SER A 34 -18.29 18.26 -17.04
N GLY A 35 -17.91 17.26 -16.22
CA GLY A 35 -17.64 15.89 -16.69
C GLY A 35 -18.16 14.75 -15.83
N ASP A 36 -19.19 14.95 -15.00
CA ASP A 36 -19.64 13.96 -14.02
C ASP A 36 -20.00 12.61 -14.65
N ALA A 37 -20.76 12.59 -15.75
CA ALA A 37 -21.12 11.34 -16.43
C ALA A 37 -19.90 10.55 -16.94
N LYS A 38 -18.89 11.24 -17.49
CA LYS A 38 -17.67 10.59 -18.00
C LYS A 38 -16.78 10.12 -16.86
N ARG A 39 -16.73 10.89 -15.77
CA ARG A 39 -16.03 10.52 -14.53
C ARG A 39 -16.65 9.27 -13.91
N ASP A 40 -17.98 9.19 -13.84
CA ASP A 40 -18.71 8.04 -13.30
C ASP A 40 -18.53 6.79 -14.15
N GLU A 41 -18.53 6.94 -15.48
CA GLU A 41 -18.17 5.88 -16.42
C GLU A 41 -16.75 5.35 -16.13
N LYS A 42 -15.78 6.25 -15.97
CA LYS A 42 -14.38 5.88 -15.69
C LYS A 42 -14.18 5.28 -14.30
N MET A 43 -14.92 5.73 -13.29
CA MET A 43 -14.91 5.10 -11.96
C MET A 43 -15.50 3.69 -12.00
N THR A 44 -16.59 3.49 -12.73
CA THR A 44 -17.21 2.17 -12.89
C THR A 44 -16.28 1.19 -13.61
N GLU A 45 -15.63 1.65 -14.69
CA GLU A 45 -14.64 0.89 -15.43
C GLU A 45 -13.43 0.55 -14.56
N LEU A 46 -12.92 1.50 -13.78
CA LEU A 46 -11.82 1.31 -12.84
C LEU A 46 -12.16 0.25 -11.78
N SER A 47 -13.33 0.34 -11.14
CA SER A 47 -13.80 -0.66 -10.17
C SER A 47 -13.87 -2.05 -10.77
N LYS A 48 -14.36 -2.19 -12.00
CA LYS A 48 -14.41 -3.47 -12.72
C LYS A 48 -13.00 -4.01 -12.96
N ASN A 49 -12.10 -3.19 -13.48
CA ASN A 49 -10.74 -3.64 -13.79
C ASN A 49 -9.97 -4.06 -12.53
N ILE A 50 -10.13 -3.34 -11.42
CA ILE A 50 -9.53 -3.72 -10.12
C ILE A 50 -10.05 -5.08 -9.65
N ARG A 51 -11.35 -5.34 -9.78
CA ARG A 51 -11.94 -6.65 -9.47
C ARG A 51 -11.41 -7.76 -10.38
N ASP A 52 -11.27 -7.48 -11.67
CA ASP A 52 -10.70 -8.45 -12.63
C ASP A 52 -9.23 -8.76 -12.29
N MET A 53 -8.44 -7.75 -11.92
CA MET A 53 -7.06 -7.96 -11.43
C MET A 53 -7.04 -8.84 -10.17
N LYS A 54 -7.93 -8.58 -9.21
CA LYS A 54 -8.07 -9.41 -8.01
C LYS A 54 -8.42 -10.86 -8.36
N SER A 55 -9.36 -11.07 -9.28
CA SER A 55 -9.75 -12.40 -9.75
C SER A 55 -8.59 -13.15 -10.41
N ILE A 56 -7.69 -12.46 -11.12
CA ILE A 56 -6.49 -13.08 -11.71
C ILE A 56 -5.53 -13.53 -10.60
N LEU A 57 -5.35 -12.70 -9.57
CA LEU A 57 -4.35 -12.92 -8.51
C LEU A 57 -4.79 -13.90 -7.42
N TYR A 58 -6.10 -14.05 -7.19
CA TYR A 58 -6.67 -14.88 -6.12
C TYR A 58 -7.56 -16.01 -6.63
N GLY A 59 -7.89 -16.03 -7.93
CA GLY A 59 -8.88 -16.94 -8.49
C GLY A 59 -10.31 -16.43 -8.27
N ASN A 60 -11.28 -17.18 -8.79
CA ASN A 60 -12.70 -16.84 -8.73
C ASN A 60 -13.58 -17.94 -8.10
N GLY A 61 -12.98 -18.83 -7.31
CA GLY A 61 -13.65 -19.97 -6.68
C GLY A 61 -13.86 -21.17 -7.61
N GLU A 62 -13.92 -20.95 -8.94
CA GLU A 62 -14.01 -22.00 -9.95
C GLU A 62 -12.63 -22.37 -10.54
N SER A 63 -11.71 -21.40 -10.56
CA SER A 63 -10.37 -21.55 -11.11
C SER A 63 -9.31 -20.97 -10.19
N GLU A 64 -8.19 -21.69 -10.06
CA GLU A 64 -7.00 -21.21 -9.36
C GLU A 64 -6.25 -20.14 -10.18
N PRO A 65 -5.50 -19.24 -9.52
CA PRO A 65 -4.64 -18.27 -10.20
C PRO A 65 -3.67 -18.95 -11.16
N VAL A 66 -3.69 -18.53 -12.43
CA VAL A 66 -2.71 -18.97 -13.41
C VAL A 66 -1.42 -18.18 -13.22
N THR A 67 -0.30 -18.87 -12.96
CA THR A 67 1.00 -18.24 -12.66
C THR A 67 1.44 -17.28 -13.77
N GLU A 68 1.33 -17.68 -15.04
CA GLU A 68 1.71 -16.83 -16.17
C GLU A 68 0.89 -15.54 -16.23
N ALA A 69 -0.42 -15.62 -15.96
CA ALA A 69 -1.29 -14.45 -15.92
C ALA A 69 -0.91 -13.50 -14.77
N CYS A 70 -0.58 -14.03 -13.60
CA CYS A 70 -0.10 -13.24 -12.46
C CYS A 70 1.21 -12.53 -12.78
N VAL A 71 2.14 -13.21 -13.45
CA VAL A 71 3.43 -12.64 -13.87
C VAL A 71 3.23 -11.50 -14.87
N GLN A 72 2.41 -11.71 -15.90
CA GLN A 72 2.11 -10.68 -16.90
C GLN A 72 1.43 -9.45 -16.28
N LEU A 73 0.47 -9.68 -15.37
CA LEU A 73 -0.21 -8.61 -14.63
C LEU A 73 0.80 -7.81 -13.80
N THR A 74 1.66 -8.50 -13.04
CA THR A 74 2.68 -7.89 -12.17
C THR A 74 3.63 -7.02 -12.98
N GLN A 75 4.19 -7.57 -14.07
CA GLN A 75 5.10 -6.85 -14.95
C GLN A 75 4.48 -5.57 -15.49
N GLU A 76 3.28 -5.67 -16.05
CA GLU A 76 2.63 -4.50 -16.65
C GLU A 76 2.23 -3.47 -15.58
N PHE A 77 1.80 -3.91 -14.39
CA PHE A 77 1.36 -3.02 -13.31
C PHE A 77 2.48 -2.10 -12.83
N PHE A 78 3.69 -2.64 -12.64
CA PHE A 78 4.85 -1.88 -12.20
C PHE A 78 5.65 -1.24 -13.33
N ARG A 79 5.23 -1.38 -14.60
CA ARG A 79 5.95 -0.82 -15.75
C ARG A 79 5.96 0.71 -15.80
N GLU A 80 4.88 1.34 -15.33
CA GLU A 80 4.73 2.80 -15.31
C GLU A 80 4.02 3.23 -14.02
N ASN A 81 3.25 4.32 -14.03
CA ASN A 81 2.69 4.97 -12.84
C ASN A 81 1.39 4.37 -12.31
N THR A 82 1.06 3.10 -12.61
CA THR A 82 -0.22 2.51 -12.16
C THR A 82 -0.33 2.52 -10.63
N LEU A 83 0.71 2.06 -9.91
CA LEU A 83 0.70 2.04 -8.44
C LEU A 83 0.53 3.45 -7.87
N ARG A 84 1.34 4.41 -8.33
CA ARG A 84 1.28 5.81 -7.91
C ARG A 84 -0.12 6.40 -8.05
N LEU A 85 -0.69 6.29 -9.25
CA LEU A 85 -2.02 6.83 -9.52
C LEU A 85 -3.09 6.12 -8.69
N LEU A 86 -2.98 4.81 -8.51
CA LEU A 86 -3.92 4.06 -7.67
C LEU A 86 -3.86 4.52 -6.21
N ILE A 87 -2.67 4.76 -5.65
CA ILE A 87 -2.51 5.30 -4.30
C ILE A 87 -3.17 6.69 -4.19
N ILE A 88 -2.88 7.61 -5.12
CA ILE A 88 -3.41 8.99 -5.12
C ILE A 88 -4.94 9.01 -5.23
N HIS A 89 -5.52 8.13 -6.04
CA HIS A 89 -6.97 8.10 -6.27
C HIS A 89 -7.73 7.17 -5.34
N LEU A 90 -7.06 6.34 -4.52
CA LEU A 90 -7.69 5.42 -3.57
C LEU A 90 -8.77 6.10 -2.69
N PRO A 91 -8.55 7.30 -2.12
CA PRO A 91 -9.55 8.00 -1.32
C PRO A 91 -10.84 8.35 -2.10
N LYS A 92 -10.79 8.42 -3.43
CA LYS A 92 -11.93 8.75 -4.29
C LYS A 92 -12.76 7.51 -4.68
N LEU A 93 -12.27 6.31 -4.39
CA LEU A 93 -12.96 5.06 -4.73
C LEU A 93 -13.98 4.69 -3.64
N ASN A 94 -14.98 3.90 -4.00
CA ASN A 94 -15.91 3.32 -3.02
C ASN A 94 -15.21 2.25 -2.15
N LEU A 95 -15.82 1.93 -0.99
CA LEU A 95 -15.25 1.03 0.01
C LEU A 95 -14.81 -0.32 -0.56
N GLU A 96 -15.64 -0.96 -1.38
CA GLU A 96 -15.34 -2.27 -1.94
C GLU A 96 -14.14 -2.21 -2.89
N THR A 97 -14.09 -1.17 -3.73
CA THR A 97 -12.97 -0.97 -4.66
C THR A 97 -11.67 -0.66 -3.91
N ARG A 98 -11.72 0.07 -2.78
CA ARG A 98 -10.54 0.29 -1.92
C ARG A 98 -10.01 -1.02 -1.36
N LYS A 99 -10.90 -1.91 -0.88
CA LYS A 99 -10.53 -3.24 -0.37
C LYS A 99 -9.88 -4.08 -1.47
N ASP A 100 -10.51 -4.16 -2.64
CA ASP A 100 -9.98 -4.91 -3.78
C ASP A 100 -8.62 -4.37 -4.22
N ALA A 101 -8.48 -3.05 -4.35
CA ALA A 101 -7.22 -2.40 -4.70
C ALA A 101 -6.11 -2.69 -3.67
N THR A 102 -6.44 -2.67 -2.38
CA THR A 102 -5.49 -3.01 -1.30
C THR A 102 -5.00 -4.44 -1.42
N GLN A 103 -5.91 -5.40 -1.68
CA GLN A 103 -5.55 -6.80 -1.86
C GLN A 103 -4.70 -7.02 -3.13
N VAL A 104 -5.07 -6.36 -4.24
CA VAL A 104 -4.30 -6.40 -5.49
C VAL A 104 -2.87 -5.90 -5.24
N VAL A 105 -2.71 -4.71 -4.66
CA VAL A 105 -1.38 -4.15 -4.37
C VAL A 105 -0.60 -5.07 -3.42
N ALA A 106 -1.23 -5.57 -2.35
CA ALA A 106 -0.56 -6.43 -1.40
C ALA A 106 -0.05 -7.75 -2.02
N ASN A 107 -0.84 -8.35 -2.90
CA ASN A 107 -0.44 -9.55 -3.64
C ASN A 107 0.74 -9.23 -4.58
N LEU A 108 0.59 -8.17 -5.38
CA LEU A 108 1.57 -7.75 -6.37
C LEU A 108 2.95 -7.44 -5.78
N GLN A 109 3.01 -6.86 -4.58
CA GLN A 109 4.27 -6.59 -3.86
C GLN A 109 5.07 -7.88 -3.56
N ARG A 110 4.40 -9.04 -3.50
CA ARG A 110 5.02 -10.34 -3.18
C ARG A 110 5.35 -11.18 -4.40
N GLN A 111 4.85 -10.82 -5.58
CA GLN A 111 5.01 -11.61 -6.80
C GLN A 111 6.47 -11.61 -7.26
N GLN A 112 6.94 -12.78 -7.69
CA GLN A 112 8.24 -12.94 -8.33
C GLN A 112 8.08 -13.09 -9.83
N VAL A 113 8.86 -12.33 -10.57
CA VAL A 113 8.92 -12.35 -12.02
C VAL A 113 10.35 -12.69 -12.40
N SER A 114 10.57 -13.83 -13.06
CA SER A 114 11.92 -14.30 -13.40
C SER A 114 12.87 -14.29 -12.20
N SER A 115 12.37 -14.74 -11.04
CA SER A 115 13.07 -14.77 -9.75
C SER A 115 13.45 -13.40 -9.16
N LYS A 116 12.90 -12.31 -9.68
CA LYS A 116 13.06 -10.94 -9.15
C LYS A 116 11.75 -10.40 -8.60
N ILE A 117 11.83 -9.54 -7.60
CA ILE A 117 10.66 -8.82 -7.08
C ILE A 117 10.59 -7.45 -7.75
N VAL A 118 9.82 -7.36 -8.84
CA VAL A 118 9.67 -6.13 -9.65
C VAL A 118 9.17 -4.96 -8.84
N ALA A 119 8.32 -5.23 -7.85
CA ALA A 119 7.77 -4.21 -6.96
C ALA A 119 8.87 -3.48 -6.16
N SER A 120 9.92 -4.19 -5.74
CA SER A 120 11.06 -3.61 -5.03
C SER A 120 11.82 -2.61 -5.93
N GLU A 121 12.11 -2.99 -7.17
CA GLU A 121 12.81 -2.13 -8.15
C GLU A 121 11.98 -0.87 -8.45
N TYR A 122 10.67 -1.02 -8.61
CA TYR A 122 9.75 0.11 -8.81
C TYR A 122 9.75 1.07 -7.63
N LEU A 123 9.62 0.55 -6.40
CA LEU A 123 9.59 1.35 -5.18
C LEU A 123 10.92 2.08 -4.93
N GLU A 124 12.06 1.47 -5.28
CA GLU A 124 13.36 2.14 -5.16
C GLU A 124 13.46 3.41 -6.01
N SER A 125 12.75 3.44 -7.13
CA SER A 125 12.65 4.59 -8.04
C SER A 125 11.50 5.55 -7.69
N ASN A 126 10.63 5.19 -6.73
CA ASN A 126 9.40 5.92 -6.37
C ASN A 126 9.21 5.98 -4.85
N LYS A 127 10.27 6.31 -4.10
CA LYS A 127 10.26 6.23 -2.62
C LYS A 127 9.31 7.23 -1.96
N ASP A 128 8.97 8.33 -2.65
CA ASP A 128 7.99 9.30 -2.19
C ASP A 128 6.57 8.71 -2.02
N LEU A 129 6.29 7.55 -2.66
CA LEU A 129 5.04 6.83 -2.40
C LEU A 129 4.92 6.36 -0.95
N LEU A 130 6.03 6.06 -0.28
CA LEU A 130 6.01 5.66 1.13
C LEU A 130 5.60 6.83 2.01
N ASP A 131 6.01 8.04 1.66
CA ASP A 131 5.62 9.26 2.37
C ASP A 131 4.11 9.46 2.25
N ILE A 132 3.54 9.30 1.05
CA ILE A 132 2.08 9.37 0.84
C ILE A 132 1.34 8.33 1.68
N LEU A 133 1.83 7.09 1.71
CA LEU A 133 1.22 6.01 2.49
C LEU A 133 1.27 6.28 3.99
N ILE A 134 2.40 6.78 4.51
CA ILE A 134 2.54 7.13 5.93
C ILE A 134 1.62 8.30 6.29
N LEU A 135 1.61 9.36 5.47
CA LEU A 135 0.78 10.53 5.71
C LEU A 135 -0.72 10.21 5.66
N GLY A 136 -1.17 9.21 4.91
CA GLY A 136 -2.58 8.87 4.87
C GLY A 136 -3.13 8.19 6.12
N TYR A 137 -2.31 7.90 7.15
CA TYR A 137 -2.83 7.62 8.50
C TYR A 137 -3.63 8.82 9.07
N GLU A 138 -3.42 10.03 8.55
CA GLU A 138 -4.19 11.24 8.90
C GLU A 138 -5.62 11.23 8.34
N ASN A 139 -5.90 10.38 7.35
CA ASN A 139 -7.24 10.20 6.79
C ASN A 139 -7.84 8.88 7.29
N MET A 140 -8.78 8.99 8.22
CA MET A 140 -9.41 7.83 8.88
C MET A 140 -10.10 6.85 7.91
N ASP A 141 -10.61 7.34 6.77
CA ASP A 141 -11.32 6.51 5.79
C ASP A 141 -10.39 5.65 4.92
N ILE A 142 -9.09 5.97 4.90
CA ILE A 142 -8.09 5.30 4.07
C ILE A 142 -6.92 4.72 4.87
N ALA A 143 -6.75 5.13 6.13
CA ALA A 143 -5.60 4.78 6.97
C ALA A 143 -5.29 3.28 6.99
N LEU A 144 -6.30 2.43 7.20
CA LEU A 144 -6.11 0.97 7.22
C LEU A 144 -5.71 0.38 5.86
N HIS A 145 -6.16 0.99 4.76
CA HIS A 145 -5.76 0.59 3.42
C HIS A 145 -4.30 0.95 3.14
N TYR A 146 -3.90 2.17 3.49
CA TYR A 146 -2.52 2.61 3.32
C TYR A 146 -1.56 1.91 4.27
N GLY A 147 -1.95 1.67 5.51
CA GLY A 147 -1.17 0.87 6.47
C GLY A 147 -0.93 -0.56 5.96
N ALA A 148 -1.96 -1.20 5.40
CA ALA A 148 -1.80 -2.51 4.76
C ALA A 148 -0.83 -2.48 3.57
N MET A 149 -0.97 -1.51 2.66
CA MET A 149 -0.04 -1.35 1.52
C MET A 149 1.39 -1.06 1.98
N LEU A 150 1.56 -0.18 2.97
CA LEU A 150 2.85 0.21 3.52
C LEU A 150 3.58 -0.99 4.14
N ARG A 151 2.88 -1.83 4.91
CA ARG A 151 3.47 -3.05 5.49
C ARG A 151 3.99 -4.00 4.42
N GLU A 152 3.35 -4.08 3.26
CA GLU A 152 3.86 -4.88 2.15
C GLU A 152 5.10 -4.26 1.53
N CYS A 153 5.15 -2.92 1.37
CA CYS A 153 6.33 -2.23 0.85
C CYS A 153 7.57 -2.41 1.74
N ILE A 154 7.43 -2.26 3.07
CA ILE A 154 8.56 -2.37 4.03
C ILE A 154 9.09 -3.80 4.19
N ARG A 155 8.50 -4.79 3.52
CA ARG A 155 9.11 -6.12 3.38
C ARG A 155 10.42 -6.07 2.63
N HIS A 156 10.60 -5.08 1.75
CA HIS A 156 11.85 -4.84 1.05
C HIS A 156 12.80 -4.03 1.94
N GLN A 157 14.01 -4.56 2.15
CA GLN A 157 14.98 -3.95 3.08
C GLN A 157 15.34 -2.50 2.70
N SER A 158 15.53 -2.22 1.41
CA SER A 158 15.83 -0.87 0.91
C SER A 158 14.70 0.14 1.19
N ILE A 159 13.45 -0.33 1.17
CA ILE A 159 12.27 0.49 1.44
C ILE A 159 12.07 0.71 2.94
N ALA A 160 12.27 -0.34 3.75
CA ALA A 160 12.26 -0.18 5.21
C ALA A 160 13.35 0.79 5.68
N ARG A 161 14.56 0.71 5.11
CA ARG A 161 15.65 1.65 5.39
C ARG A 161 15.22 3.09 5.10
N TYR A 162 14.65 3.34 3.92
CA TYR A 162 14.14 4.67 3.56
C TYR A 162 13.16 5.22 4.58
N VAL A 163 12.18 4.41 5.01
CA VAL A 163 11.17 4.84 5.99
C VAL A 163 11.81 5.12 7.36
N LEU A 164 12.71 4.25 7.84
CA LEU A 164 13.42 4.43 9.11
C LEU A 164 14.22 5.74 9.13
N GLU A 165 14.91 6.05 8.04
CA GLU A 165 15.77 7.24 7.91
C GLU A 165 14.98 8.52 7.56
N SER A 166 13.67 8.42 7.31
CA SER A 166 12.83 9.57 6.98
C SER A 166 12.33 10.32 8.21
N GLU A 167 12.04 11.62 8.07
CA GLU A 167 11.35 12.39 9.12
C GLU A 167 9.95 11.84 9.45
N HIS A 168 9.35 11.08 8.52
CA HIS A 168 8.05 10.45 8.74
C HIS A 168 8.09 9.32 9.77
N MET A 169 9.27 8.78 10.13
CA MET A 169 9.41 7.80 11.20
C MET A 169 8.87 8.33 12.53
N LYS A 170 9.05 9.63 12.81
CA LYS A 170 8.57 10.27 14.05
C LYS A 170 7.04 10.31 14.14
N LYS A 171 6.34 10.35 13.00
CA LYS A 171 4.87 10.39 12.97
C LYS A 171 4.23 9.13 13.56
N PHE A 172 4.92 7.99 13.56
CA PHE A 172 4.39 6.78 14.20
C PHE A 172 4.18 6.95 15.70
N PHE A 173 4.96 7.79 16.38
CA PHE A 173 4.72 8.08 17.81
C PHE A 173 3.39 8.82 18.04
N ASP A 174 2.93 9.61 17.06
CA ASP A 174 1.59 10.21 17.05
C ASP A 174 0.52 9.17 16.68
N TYR A 175 0.73 8.45 15.58
CA TYR A 175 -0.27 7.54 15.02
C TYR A 175 -0.63 6.38 15.96
N ILE A 176 0.34 5.85 16.70
CA ILE A 176 0.14 4.79 17.71
C ILE A 176 -0.74 5.26 18.89
N GLN A 177 -0.91 6.56 19.05
CA GLN A 177 -1.68 7.18 20.13
C GLN A 177 -3.02 7.76 19.65
N LEU A 178 -3.38 7.54 18.38
CA LEU A 178 -4.67 7.99 17.85
C LEU A 178 -5.84 7.41 18.66
N PRO A 179 -6.94 8.19 18.82
CA PRO A 179 -8.11 7.73 19.58
C PRO A 179 -8.85 6.59 18.88
N ASN A 180 -8.73 6.47 17.55
CA ASN A 180 -9.26 5.33 16.82
C ASN A 180 -8.34 4.12 17.05
N PHE A 181 -8.86 3.14 17.80
CA PHE A 181 -8.12 1.95 18.20
C PHE A 181 -7.62 1.12 17.01
N ASP A 182 -8.44 0.94 15.97
CA ASP A 182 -8.06 0.11 14.81
C ASP A 182 -6.88 0.73 14.07
N ILE A 183 -6.92 2.06 13.86
CA ILE A 183 -5.84 2.81 13.20
C ILE A 183 -4.58 2.83 14.07
N ALA A 184 -4.70 3.09 15.36
CA ALA A 184 -3.56 3.11 16.29
C ALA A 184 -2.89 1.72 16.40
N SER A 185 -3.69 0.66 16.44
CA SER A 185 -3.20 -0.72 16.46
C SER A 185 -2.51 -1.08 15.14
N ASP A 186 -3.06 -0.64 14.01
CA ASP A 186 -2.46 -0.84 12.68
C ASP A 186 -1.12 -0.09 12.55
N ALA A 187 -1.07 1.18 12.97
CA ALA A 187 0.17 1.96 13.01
C ALA A 187 1.24 1.31 13.91
N SER A 188 0.82 0.78 15.07
CA SER A 188 1.71 0.04 15.98
C SER A 188 2.25 -1.23 15.36
N ALA A 189 1.43 -1.96 14.59
CA ALA A 189 1.88 -3.14 13.86
C ALA A 189 2.92 -2.78 12.79
N THR A 190 2.69 -1.70 12.03
CA THR A 190 3.65 -1.20 11.03
C THR A 190 4.96 -0.75 11.68
N PHE A 191 4.89 0.03 12.76
CA PHE A 191 6.05 0.48 13.53
C PHE A 191 6.87 -0.69 14.09
N LYS A 192 6.18 -1.70 14.65
CA LYS A 192 6.83 -2.93 15.11
C LYS A 192 7.54 -3.66 13.97
N GLU A 193 6.90 -3.77 12.81
CA GLU A 193 7.46 -4.46 11.66
C GLU A 193 8.73 -3.76 11.14
N LEU A 194 8.70 -2.42 11.04
CA LEU A 194 9.87 -1.60 10.71
C LEU A 194 11.05 -1.88 11.65
N LEU A 195 10.78 -1.96 12.95
CA LEU A 195 11.79 -2.13 13.99
C LEU A 195 12.22 -3.58 14.23
N THR A 196 11.62 -4.58 13.57
CA THR A 196 11.94 -5.99 13.90
C THR A 196 12.22 -6.86 12.70
N ARG A 197 11.83 -6.46 11.48
CA ARG A 197 11.99 -7.28 10.28
C ARG A 197 13.44 -7.37 9.82
N HIS A 198 14.10 -6.23 9.60
CA HIS A 198 15.43 -6.16 8.98
C HIS A 198 16.50 -5.86 10.02
N LYS A 199 16.85 -6.87 10.83
CA LYS A 199 17.69 -6.72 12.04
C LYS A 199 18.94 -5.85 11.85
N ALA A 200 19.72 -6.09 10.80
CA ALA A 200 20.95 -5.34 10.55
C ALA A 200 20.67 -3.85 10.28
N THR A 201 19.66 -3.55 9.47
CA THR A 201 19.25 -2.16 9.15
C THR A 201 18.66 -1.46 10.37
N VAL A 202 17.89 -2.17 11.19
CA VAL A 202 17.36 -1.60 12.44
C VAL A 202 18.47 -1.34 13.44
N ALA A 203 19.41 -2.26 13.62
CA ALA A 203 20.53 -2.08 14.54
C ALA A 203 21.39 -0.87 14.16
N GLU A 204 21.67 -0.70 12.86
CA GLU A 204 22.35 0.47 12.31
C GLU A 204 21.55 1.75 12.58
N PHE A 205 20.25 1.78 12.25
CA PHE A 205 19.38 2.91 12.51
C PHE A 205 19.36 3.30 14.00
N LEU A 206 19.09 2.35 14.91
CA LEU A 206 19.00 2.61 16.35
C LEU A 206 20.33 3.05 16.96
N SER A 207 21.46 2.53 16.46
CA SER A 207 22.79 2.96 16.93
C SER A 207 23.06 4.42 16.56
N ASN A 208 22.69 4.82 15.34
CA ASN A 208 22.90 6.18 14.84
C ASN A 208 21.89 7.20 15.42
N ASN A 209 20.76 6.72 15.94
CA ASN A 209 19.61 7.55 16.34
C ASN A 209 19.20 7.33 17.81
N TYR A 210 20.10 6.75 18.61
CA TYR A 210 19.80 6.24 19.95
C TYR A 210 19.11 7.29 20.83
N ASP A 211 19.72 8.46 20.97
CA ASP A 211 19.31 9.49 21.93
C ASP A 211 17.87 9.94 21.68
N TRP A 212 17.58 10.47 20.48
CA TRP A 212 16.25 10.99 20.19
C TRP A 212 15.21 9.87 20.11
N PHE A 213 15.56 8.70 19.56
CA PHE A 213 14.59 7.63 19.37
C PHE A 213 14.11 7.09 20.72
N PHE A 214 15.05 6.79 21.64
CA PHE A 214 14.68 6.28 22.95
C PHE A 214 14.11 7.36 23.86
N GLU A 215 14.50 8.63 23.71
CA GLU A 215 13.82 9.75 24.39
C GLU A 215 12.34 9.82 24.01
N GLU A 216 12.02 9.82 22.71
CA GLU A 216 10.64 9.81 22.18
C GLU A 216 9.90 8.52 22.61
N PHE A 217 10.53 7.36 22.48
CA PHE A 217 9.92 6.08 22.84
C PHE A 217 9.57 6.02 24.33
N ASN A 218 10.47 6.47 25.21
CA ASN A 218 10.28 6.44 26.65
C ASN A 218 9.23 7.46 27.11
N SER A 219 9.32 8.69 26.62
CA SER A 219 8.44 9.80 27.02
C SER A 219 7.03 9.64 26.45
N ARG A 220 6.90 9.19 25.21
CA ARG A 220 5.60 9.15 24.51
C ARG A 220 4.90 7.81 24.57
N LEU A 221 5.62 6.69 24.61
CA LEU A 221 5.00 5.36 24.56
C LEU A 221 5.05 4.62 25.89
N LEU A 222 6.23 4.48 26.52
CA LEU A 222 6.35 3.75 27.79
C LEU A 222 5.74 4.51 28.99
N SER A 223 5.81 5.83 28.95
CA SER A 223 5.21 6.72 29.95
C SER A 223 3.76 7.12 29.60
N SER A 224 3.19 6.58 28.51
CA SER A 224 1.81 6.88 28.12
C SER A 224 0.83 6.46 29.22
N THR A 225 -0.17 7.31 29.47
CA THR A 225 -1.30 6.99 30.37
C THR A 225 -2.24 5.95 29.75
N ASN A 226 -2.17 5.75 28.44
CA ASN A 226 -2.92 4.71 27.75
C ASN A 226 -2.24 3.34 27.95
N TYR A 227 -2.89 2.48 28.73
CA TYR A 227 -2.42 1.12 29.01
C TYR A 227 -2.13 0.30 27.74
N ILE A 228 -2.96 0.45 26.70
CA ILE A 228 -2.79 -0.27 25.44
C ILE A 228 -1.52 0.19 24.74
N THR A 229 -1.31 1.50 24.60
CA THR A 229 -0.09 2.08 24.02
C THR A 229 1.15 1.58 24.77
N LYS A 230 1.14 1.67 26.10
CA LYS A 230 2.25 1.20 26.94
C LYS A 230 2.52 -0.29 26.74
N ARG A 231 1.46 -1.12 26.71
CA ARG A 231 1.59 -2.57 26.46
C ARG A 231 2.15 -2.88 25.08
N GLN A 232 1.74 -2.16 24.03
CA GLN A 232 2.27 -2.37 22.68
C GLN A 232 3.73 -1.92 22.59
N ALA A 233 4.09 -0.80 23.22
CA ALA A 233 5.47 -0.33 23.31
C ALA A 233 6.39 -1.39 23.93
N ILE A 234 6.00 -2.00 25.06
CA ILE A 234 6.77 -3.09 25.67
C ILE A 234 6.96 -4.26 24.69
N LYS A 235 5.94 -4.63 23.92
CA LYS A 235 6.05 -5.70 22.91
C LYS A 235 6.99 -5.36 21.75
N VAL A 236 7.18 -4.08 21.43
CA VAL A 236 8.15 -3.61 20.43
C VAL A 236 9.56 -3.64 21.00
N LEU A 237 9.72 -3.28 22.28
CA LEU A 237 11.02 -3.21 22.94
C LEU A 237 11.63 -4.58 23.22
N LEU A 238 10.82 -5.59 23.57
CA LEU A 238 11.29 -6.96 23.85
C LEU A 238 12.21 -7.57 22.78
N PRO A 239 11.91 -7.52 21.47
CA PRO A 239 12.78 -8.07 20.42
C PRO A 239 13.99 -7.19 20.05
N LEU A 240 14.14 -5.99 20.64
CA LEU A 240 15.26 -5.09 20.36
C LEU A 240 16.47 -5.32 21.29
N TYR A 241 16.29 -6.12 22.34
CA TYR A 241 17.34 -6.62 23.24
C TYR A 241 17.66 -8.08 22.93
#